data_AF-A0AAU5ZFC4-F1
#
_entry.id   AF-A0AAU5ZFC4-F1
#
_cell.length_a   1.000
_cell.length_b   1.000
_cell.length_c   1.000
_cell.angle_alpha   90.00
_cell.angle_beta   90.00
_cell.angle_gamma   90.00
#
_symmetry.space_group_name_H-M   'P 1'
#
loop_
_entity.id
_entity.type
_entity.pdbx_description
1 polymer ?
#
loop_
_entity_poly.entity_id
_entity_poly.type
_entity_poly.pdbx_seq_one_letter_code
_entity_poly.pdbx_strand_id
1 'polypeptide(L)'
;MSAHNSGDHRHGVEWVQLWDGRRWPGRIRGGLPEFRFGQAPPGLSTRRQQRERGLSRGGQEPFARLTWKRDQRFAWLYVDERARTKRTPSDKQLAAVNKALAARKVCAECGPVDHFVRTTDRLCGECHAAGVTPTDGGTAGWRAVQAWQDENAGDGAEHNAHTDASAAAKRAATALTRATDRIDSRHTRTHQTGRDEELTRWHRRRNRTDSRRADRNRQPARHLVEREGSGMTTPTTTPGTSPNTAAAELRAYYGCRDLEARGLRAVPASDEHGQPTGQVAIDADAFCDWLDDLYQEDGD
;
A
#
# COMPACT_ATOMS: atom_id res chain seq x y z
N MET A 1 43.43 -3.70 31.75
CA MET A 1 42.61 -2.47 31.80
C MET A 1 42.17 -2.16 30.38
N SER A 2 40.97 -2.61 30.01
CA SER A 2 40.41 -2.42 28.67
C SER A 2 39.91 -0.99 28.53
N ALA A 3 40.66 -0.18 27.77
CA ALA A 3 40.25 1.18 27.44
C ALA A 3 39.01 1.13 26.55
N HIS A 4 37.88 1.58 27.10
CA HIS A 4 36.68 1.88 26.35
C HIS A 4 36.97 3.10 25.47
N ASN A 5 37.11 2.89 24.17
CA ASN A 5 37.31 3.98 23.23
C ASN A 5 35.94 4.51 22.76
N SER A 6 35.31 5.31 23.63
CA SER A 6 34.15 6.13 23.29
C SER A 6 34.63 7.31 22.45
N GLY A 7 34.79 7.09 21.15
CA GLY A 7 35.24 8.10 20.19
C GLY A 7 34.09 8.80 19.49
N ASP A 8 33.93 10.09 19.77
CA ASP A 8 33.18 11.08 19.00
C ASP A 8 33.45 10.96 17.48
N HIS A 9 32.50 10.43 16.70
CA HIS A 9 32.63 10.20 15.25
C HIS A 9 32.23 11.42 14.40
N ARG A 10 32.89 12.56 14.62
CA ARG A 10 32.79 13.71 13.71
C ARG A 10 33.86 13.62 12.61
N HIS A 11 33.42 13.12 11.45
CA HIS A 11 34.00 13.37 10.10
C HIS A 11 35.44 12.92 9.78
N GLY A 12 35.82 11.68 10.10
CA GLY A 12 36.94 11.01 9.42
C GLY A 12 36.48 10.31 8.13
N VAL A 13 37.19 10.47 7.01
CA VAL A 13 37.05 9.59 5.83
C VAL A 13 37.69 8.26 6.20
N GLU A 14 36.88 7.24 6.46
CA GLU A 14 37.37 5.90 6.74
C GLU A 14 37.73 5.23 5.42
N TRP A 15 38.92 4.64 5.33
CA TRP A 15 39.39 3.97 4.12
C TRP A 15 39.07 2.49 4.20
N VAL A 16 38.19 2.02 3.31
CA VAL A 16 37.82 0.59 3.22
C VAL A 16 38.64 -0.10 2.14
N GLN A 17 39.00 -1.36 2.38
CA GLN A 17 39.64 -2.21 1.37
C GLN A 17 38.57 -2.91 0.53
N LEU A 18 38.71 -2.83 -0.79
CA LEU A 18 37.84 -3.48 -1.77
C LEU A 18 38.26 -4.93 -2.02
N TRP A 19 37.41 -5.70 -2.72
CA TRP A 19 37.65 -7.11 -3.05
C TRP A 19 38.89 -7.35 -3.91
N ASP A 20 39.36 -6.32 -4.63
CA ASP A 20 40.52 -6.33 -5.51
C ASP A 20 41.76 -5.68 -4.87
N GLY A 21 41.70 -5.37 -3.57
CA GLY A 21 42.80 -4.77 -2.82
C GLY A 21 42.89 -3.25 -2.92
N ARG A 22 42.09 -2.58 -3.76
CA ARG A 22 42.05 -1.10 -3.81
C ARG A 22 41.53 -0.54 -2.49
N ARG A 23 42.02 0.65 -2.11
CA ARG A 23 41.47 1.41 -0.98
C ARG A 23 40.50 2.46 -1.50
N TRP A 24 39.34 2.60 -0.86
CA TRP A 24 38.30 3.54 -1.26
C TRP A 24 37.74 4.29 -0.05
N PRO A 25 37.37 5.58 -0.19
CA PRO A 25 36.71 6.30 0.89
C PRO A 25 35.30 5.73 1.15
N GLY A 26 35.03 5.38 2.39
CA GLY A 26 33.76 4.79 2.82
C GLY A 26 33.58 4.87 4.33
N ARG A 27 32.70 4.04 4.85
CA ARG A 27 32.53 3.77 6.28
C ARG A 27 32.43 2.27 6.48
N ILE A 28 32.73 1.75 7.66
CA ILE A 28 32.40 0.36 8.01
C ILE A 28 31.18 0.36 8.93
N ARG A 29 30.17 -0.44 8.59
CA ARG A 29 28.97 -0.63 9.43
C ARG A 29 28.60 -2.11 9.48
N GLY A 30 28.58 -2.67 10.68
CA GLY A 30 28.29 -4.09 10.90
C GLY A 30 29.28 -5.02 10.19
N GLY A 31 30.56 -4.63 10.13
CA GLY A 31 31.62 -5.42 9.49
C GLY A 31 31.65 -5.35 7.95
N LEU A 32 30.72 -4.63 7.32
CA LEU A 32 30.68 -4.43 5.87
C LEU A 32 31.01 -2.99 5.49
N PRO A 33 31.75 -2.77 4.39
CA PRO A 33 31.87 -1.46 3.78
C PRO A 33 30.50 -0.85 3.45
N GLU A 34 30.36 0.44 3.72
CA GLU A 34 29.19 1.24 3.45
C GLU A 34 29.57 2.49 2.64
N PHE A 35 28.84 2.72 1.56
CA PHE A 35 29.03 3.85 0.66
C PHE A 35 27.73 4.65 0.57
N ARG A 36 27.84 5.98 0.50
CA ARG A 36 26.69 6.83 0.22
C ARG A 36 26.34 6.81 -1.26
N PHE A 37 25.12 7.25 -1.58
CA PHE A 37 24.69 7.44 -2.97
C PHE A 37 25.72 8.24 -3.78
N GLY A 38 26.13 7.69 -4.93
CA GLY A 38 27.13 8.29 -5.81
C GLY A 38 28.60 8.10 -5.38
N GLN A 39 28.86 7.50 -4.21
CA GLN A 39 30.23 7.28 -3.70
C GLN A 39 30.72 5.84 -3.83
N ALA A 40 29.89 4.93 -4.31
CA ALA A 40 30.29 3.53 -4.49
C ALA A 40 31.34 3.40 -5.60
N PRO A 41 32.40 2.60 -5.39
CA PRO A 41 33.44 2.37 -6.39
C PRO A 41 32.92 1.60 -7.61
N PRO A 42 33.57 1.75 -8.79
CA PRO A 42 33.26 0.95 -9.96
C PRO A 42 33.63 -0.53 -9.73
N GLY A 43 32.82 -1.44 -10.27
CA GLY A 43 32.93 -2.89 -10.08
C GLY A 43 31.98 -3.44 -9.02
N LEU A 44 31.22 -2.58 -8.34
CA LEU A 44 30.10 -2.96 -7.50
C LEU A 44 28.78 -2.58 -8.16
N SER A 45 27.83 -3.52 -8.18
CA SER A 45 26.47 -3.25 -8.63
C SER A 45 25.42 -3.80 -7.67
N THR A 46 24.30 -3.10 -7.60
CA THR A 46 23.11 -3.59 -6.92
C THR A 46 22.50 -4.79 -7.64
N ARG A 47 21.69 -5.57 -6.92
CA ARG A 47 20.94 -6.70 -7.52
C ARG A 47 20.07 -6.28 -8.71
N ARG A 48 19.54 -5.05 -8.70
CA ARG A 48 18.74 -4.51 -9.81
C ARG A 48 19.61 -4.23 -11.04
N GLN A 49 20.74 -3.55 -10.85
CA GLN A 49 21.69 -3.26 -11.93
C GLN A 49 22.27 -4.53 -12.56
N GLN A 50 22.58 -5.57 -11.77
CA GLN A 50 22.98 -6.86 -12.33
C GLN A 50 21.88 -7.48 -13.21
N ARG A 51 20.61 -7.44 -12.75
CA ARG A 51 19.49 -7.99 -13.54
C ARG A 51 19.29 -7.24 -14.86
N GLU A 52 19.45 -5.93 -14.87
CA GLU A 52 19.40 -5.10 -16.08
C GLU A 52 20.48 -5.51 -17.09
N ARG A 53 21.64 -5.96 -16.60
CA ARG A 53 22.75 -6.50 -17.41
C ARG A 53 22.62 -7.99 -17.73
N GLY A 54 21.50 -8.64 -17.41
CA GLY A 54 21.35 -10.10 -17.60
C GLY A 54 22.20 -10.95 -16.65
N LEU A 55 22.72 -10.36 -15.59
CA LEU A 55 23.55 -11.01 -14.58
C LEU A 55 22.73 -11.40 -13.34
N SER A 56 23.28 -12.35 -12.60
CA SER A 56 22.82 -12.83 -11.32
C SER A 56 23.97 -12.81 -10.32
N ARG A 57 23.65 -12.75 -9.03
CA ARG A 57 24.65 -12.64 -7.96
C ARG A 57 25.64 -13.82 -7.88
N GLY A 58 25.39 -14.90 -8.61
CA GLY A 58 26.30 -16.05 -8.62
C GLY A 58 26.44 -16.80 -7.29
N GLY A 59 25.55 -16.56 -6.32
CA GLY A 59 25.62 -17.15 -4.98
C GLY A 59 26.50 -16.37 -3.98
N GLN A 60 27.10 -15.25 -4.38
CA GLN A 60 27.95 -14.47 -3.49
C GLN A 60 27.15 -13.74 -2.41
N GLU A 61 27.76 -13.59 -1.24
CA GLU A 61 27.28 -12.72 -0.17
C GLU A 61 27.46 -11.24 -0.55
N PRO A 62 26.66 -10.32 0.03
CA PRO A 62 26.85 -8.89 -0.17
C PRO A 62 28.25 -8.45 0.23
N PHE A 63 28.92 -7.68 -0.63
CA PHE A 63 30.24 -7.12 -0.30
C PHE A 63 30.11 -5.81 0.49
N ALA A 64 29.14 -4.97 0.14
CA ALA A 64 28.99 -3.65 0.73
C ALA A 64 27.52 -3.20 0.77
N ARG A 65 27.26 -2.13 1.51
CA ARG A 65 25.95 -1.47 1.57
C ARG A 65 26.01 -0.11 0.91
N LEU A 66 25.04 0.19 0.06
CA LEU A 66 24.79 1.52 -0.48
C LEU A 66 23.67 2.17 0.33
N THR A 67 23.90 3.31 0.97
CA THR A 67 22.86 4.03 1.72
C THR A 67 22.51 5.38 1.11
N TRP A 68 21.25 5.78 1.27
CA TRP A 68 20.75 7.09 0.82
C TRP A 68 19.55 7.52 1.66
N LYS A 69 19.08 8.76 1.43
CA LYS A 69 18.05 9.42 2.25
C LYS A 69 18.40 9.37 3.76
N ARG A 70 19.57 9.89 4.13
CA ARG A 70 20.05 9.92 5.52
C ARG A 70 20.00 8.53 6.18
N ASP A 71 20.51 7.52 5.48
CA ASP A 71 20.57 6.13 5.92
C ASP A 71 19.22 5.42 6.16
N GLN A 72 18.09 6.02 5.73
CA GLN A 72 16.76 5.38 5.79
C GLN A 72 16.55 4.31 4.73
N ARG A 73 17.29 4.37 3.62
CA ARG A 73 17.22 3.39 2.54
C ARG A 73 18.59 2.83 2.27
N PHE A 74 18.61 1.54 1.97
CA PHE A 74 19.83 0.86 1.60
C PHE A 74 19.62 -0.17 0.49
N ALA A 75 20.72 -0.51 -0.18
CA ALA A 75 20.79 -1.59 -1.14
C ALA A 75 22.09 -2.36 -0.94
N TRP A 76 22.03 -3.67 -1.14
CA TRP A 76 23.24 -4.50 -1.16
C TRP A 76 24.00 -4.31 -2.46
N LEU A 77 25.31 -4.14 -2.33
CA LEU A 77 26.28 -4.10 -3.40
C LEU A 77 27.01 -5.44 -3.48
N TYR A 78 27.25 -5.85 -4.70
CA TYR A 78 27.82 -7.14 -5.05
C TYR A 78 28.91 -6.91 -6.09
N VAL A 79 29.95 -7.76 -6.07
CA VAL A 79 31.07 -7.67 -7.01
C VAL A 79 30.62 -8.14 -8.38
N ASP A 80 30.83 -7.31 -9.40
CA ASP A 80 30.42 -7.60 -10.78
C ASP A 80 31.22 -8.77 -11.38
N GLU A 81 32.51 -8.88 -11.07
CA GLU A 81 33.39 -9.97 -11.55
C GLU A 81 32.95 -11.36 -11.06
N ARG A 82 32.28 -11.42 -9.91
CA ARG A 82 31.74 -12.66 -9.33
C ARG A 82 30.30 -12.94 -9.75
N ALA A 83 29.69 -12.03 -10.52
CA ALA A 83 28.36 -12.24 -11.05
C ALA A 83 28.39 -13.35 -12.11
N ARG A 84 27.26 -14.04 -12.26
CA ARG A 84 27.08 -15.10 -13.25
C ARG A 84 25.92 -14.75 -14.16
N THR A 85 26.01 -15.11 -15.44
CA THR A 85 24.90 -14.98 -16.38
C THR A 85 23.63 -15.58 -15.79
N LYS A 86 22.54 -14.82 -15.84
CA LYS A 86 21.24 -15.27 -15.37
C LYS A 86 20.81 -16.48 -16.21
N ARG A 87 20.41 -17.58 -15.56
CA ARG A 87 19.88 -18.75 -16.26
C ARG A 87 18.54 -18.39 -16.91
N THR A 88 18.38 -18.79 -18.17
CA THR A 88 17.09 -18.72 -18.87
C THR A 88 16.27 -19.95 -18.48
N PRO A 89 15.04 -19.78 -17.96
CA PRO A 89 14.17 -20.92 -17.69
C PRO A 89 13.79 -21.63 -18.99
N SER A 90 13.65 -22.96 -18.95
CA SER A 90 13.14 -23.73 -20.09
C SER A 90 11.63 -23.55 -20.27
N ASP A 91 11.10 -23.89 -21.45
CA ASP A 91 9.66 -23.77 -21.73
C ASP A 91 8.80 -24.58 -20.75
N LYS A 92 9.28 -25.78 -20.36
CA LYS A 92 8.61 -26.60 -19.34
C LYS A 92 8.58 -25.91 -17.97
N GLN A 93 9.66 -25.22 -17.60
CA GLN A 93 9.70 -24.45 -16.35
C GLN A 93 8.78 -23.24 -16.40
N LEU A 94 8.73 -22.53 -17.54
CA LEU A 94 7.81 -21.42 -17.76
C LEU A 94 6.34 -21.89 -17.70
N ALA A 95 6.01 -23.00 -18.34
CA ALA A 95 4.68 -23.61 -18.28
C ALA A 95 4.30 -23.98 -16.84
N ALA A 96 5.21 -24.59 -16.07
CA ALA A 96 4.98 -24.90 -14.67
C ALA A 96 4.74 -23.64 -13.81
N VAL A 97 5.52 -22.58 -14.03
CA VAL A 97 5.33 -21.28 -13.35
C VAL A 97 3.98 -20.67 -13.73
N ASN A 98 3.62 -20.68 -15.01
CA ASN A 98 2.32 -20.16 -15.47
C ASN A 98 1.16 -20.93 -14.85
N LYS A 99 1.25 -22.27 -14.75
CA LYS A 99 0.27 -23.11 -14.07
C LYS A 99 0.14 -22.75 -12.58
N ALA A 100 1.27 -22.57 -11.90
CA ALA A 100 1.29 -22.15 -10.49
C ALA A 100 0.70 -20.74 -10.29
N LEU A 101 1.02 -19.79 -11.18
CA LEU A 101 0.46 -18.44 -11.15
C LEU A 101 -1.03 -18.44 -11.42
N ALA A 102 -1.52 -19.24 -12.37
CA ALA A 102 -2.94 -19.40 -12.65
C ALA A 102 -3.70 -19.95 -11.43
N ALA A 103 -3.15 -20.98 -10.77
CA ALA A 103 -3.75 -21.55 -9.57
C ALA A 103 -3.87 -20.54 -8.41
N ARG A 104 -2.98 -19.54 -8.33
CA ARG A 104 -3.04 -18.45 -7.34
C ARG A 104 -4.10 -17.39 -7.64
N LYS A 105 -4.76 -17.48 -8.79
CA LYS A 105 -5.77 -16.53 -9.25
C LYS A 105 -7.16 -17.17 -9.30
N VAL A 106 -7.46 -18.09 -8.38
CA VAL A 106 -8.72 -18.80 -8.32
C VAL A 106 -9.35 -18.56 -6.95
N CYS A 107 -10.47 -17.83 -6.94
CA CYS A 107 -11.30 -17.62 -5.77
C CYS A 107 -12.15 -18.87 -5.53
N ALA A 108 -12.29 -19.27 -4.27
CA ALA A 108 -13.12 -20.41 -3.87
C ALA A 108 -14.61 -20.19 -4.14
N GLU A 109 -15.06 -18.92 -4.22
CA GLU A 109 -16.46 -18.55 -4.45
C GLU A 109 -16.75 -18.23 -5.93
N CYS A 110 -16.06 -17.25 -6.50
CA CYS A 110 -16.35 -16.75 -7.85
C CYS A 110 -15.46 -17.35 -8.96
N GLY A 111 -14.49 -18.20 -8.61
CA GLY A 111 -13.62 -18.87 -9.59
C GLY A 111 -12.44 -18.00 -10.07
N PRO A 112 -11.98 -18.15 -11.34
CA PRO A 112 -10.81 -17.44 -11.85
C PRO A 112 -10.95 -15.91 -11.83
N VAL A 113 -9.90 -15.22 -11.40
CA VAL A 113 -9.79 -13.75 -11.33
C VAL A 113 -8.47 -13.27 -11.96
N ASP A 114 -8.33 -11.97 -12.19
CA ASP A 114 -7.13 -11.37 -12.81
C ASP A 114 -6.00 -11.07 -11.82
N HIS A 115 -6.32 -10.99 -10.53
CA HIS A 115 -5.42 -10.68 -9.42
C HIS A 115 -5.13 -11.91 -8.54
N PHE A 116 -4.10 -11.82 -7.68
CA PHE A 116 -3.78 -12.90 -6.76
C PHE A 116 -4.78 -12.99 -5.62
N VAL A 117 -5.26 -14.20 -5.38
CA VAL A 117 -6.20 -14.55 -4.33
C VAL A 117 -5.46 -14.74 -3.01
N ARG A 118 -6.11 -14.34 -1.91
CA ARG A 118 -5.54 -14.48 -0.55
C ARG A 118 -5.42 -15.96 -0.20
N THR A 119 -4.31 -16.34 0.43
CA THR A 119 -4.06 -17.75 0.78
C THR A 119 -4.86 -18.22 2.00
N THR A 120 -5.19 -17.32 2.91
CA THR A 120 -5.83 -17.63 4.20
C THR A 120 -7.26 -18.16 4.05
N ASP A 121 -8.10 -17.46 3.29
CA ASP A 121 -9.50 -17.81 3.05
C ASP A 121 -9.79 -18.25 1.62
N ARG A 122 -8.81 -18.15 0.71
CA ARG A 122 -8.95 -18.45 -0.72
C ARG A 122 -10.02 -17.59 -1.40
N LEU A 123 -10.23 -16.36 -0.92
CA LEU A 123 -11.17 -15.41 -1.50
C LEU A 123 -10.46 -14.26 -2.21
N CYS A 124 -11.06 -13.80 -3.31
CA CYS A 124 -10.68 -12.54 -3.93
C CYS A 124 -11.04 -11.37 -3.00
N GLY A 125 -10.49 -10.19 -3.27
CA GLY A 125 -10.70 -9.01 -2.42
C GLY A 125 -12.19 -8.65 -2.26
N GLU A 126 -12.99 -8.83 -3.31
CA GLU A 126 -14.42 -8.53 -3.32
C GLU A 126 -15.23 -9.53 -2.49
N CYS A 127 -15.02 -10.83 -2.68
CA CYS A 127 -15.70 -11.87 -1.90
C CYS A 127 -15.31 -11.83 -0.42
N HIS A 128 -14.05 -11.51 -0.12
CA HIS A 128 -13.59 -11.29 1.24
C HIS A 128 -14.31 -10.10 1.89
N ALA A 129 -14.36 -8.96 1.18
CA ALA A 129 -15.04 -7.75 1.67
C ALA A 129 -16.56 -7.96 1.83
N ALA A 130 -17.17 -8.84 1.02
CA ALA A 130 -18.57 -9.21 1.13
C ALA A 130 -18.87 -10.17 2.31
N GLY A 131 -17.85 -10.65 3.04
CA GLY A 131 -18.03 -11.52 4.20
C GLY A 131 -18.52 -12.93 3.84
N VAL A 132 -18.22 -13.40 2.63
CA VAL A 132 -18.58 -14.75 2.20
C VAL A 132 -17.74 -15.76 2.98
N THR A 133 -18.39 -16.78 3.55
CA THR A 133 -17.67 -17.95 4.08
C THR A 133 -17.46 -18.94 2.95
N PRO A 134 -16.23 -19.33 2.60
CA PRO A 134 -15.98 -20.30 1.54
C PRO A 134 -16.73 -21.60 1.85
N THR A 135 -17.54 -22.06 0.90
CA THR A 135 -18.22 -23.36 1.05
C THR A 135 -17.17 -24.47 0.77
N ASP A 136 -17.19 -25.58 1.53
CA ASP A 136 -16.25 -26.71 1.37
C ASP A 136 -16.20 -27.31 -0.06
N GLY A 137 -17.14 -26.93 -0.93
CA GLY A 137 -17.16 -27.22 -2.37
C GLY A 137 -16.06 -26.54 -3.22
N GLY A 138 -15.15 -25.74 -2.64
CA GLY A 138 -14.07 -25.03 -3.34
C GLY A 138 -13.08 -25.90 -4.14
N THR A 139 -13.16 -27.23 -4.06
CA THR A 139 -12.43 -28.15 -4.96
C THR A 139 -13.05 -28.27 -6.37
N ALA A 140 -14.31 -27.86 -6.56
CA ALA A 140 -14.95 -27.82 -7.87
C ALA A 140 -14.33 -26.74 -8.78
N GLY A 141 -13.97 -25.58 -8.21
CA GLY A 141 -13.27 -24.51 -8.93
C GLY A 141 -11.89 -24.94 -9.44
N TRP A 142 -11.16 -25.75 -8.67
CA TRP A 142 -9.84 -26.26 -9.08
C TRP A 142 -9.93 -27.31 -10.20
N ARG A 143 -10.97 -28.17 -10.18
CA ARG A 143 -11.26 -29.11 -11.28
C ARG A 143 -11.67 -28.40 -12.56
N ALA A 144 -12.44 -27.31 -12.48
CA ALA A 144 -12.79 -26.48 -13.64
C ALA A 144 -11.55 -25.80 -14.25
N VAL A 145 -10.61 -25.36 -13.42
CA VAL A 145 -9.32 -24.79 -13.88
C VAL A 145 -8.42 -25.85 -14.50
N GLN A 146 -8.39 -27.08 -13.98
CA GLN A 146 -7.69 -28.20 -14.62
C GLN A 146 -8.31 -28.57 -15.96
N ALA A 147 -9.63 -28.70 -16.05
CA ALA A 147 -10.33 -28.98 -17.29
C ALA A 147 -10.04 -27.92 -18.37
N TRP A 148 -10.11 -26.64 -18.02
CA TRP A 148 -9.71 -25.55 -18.92
C TRP A 148 -8.24 -25.67 -19.34
N GLN A 149 -7.32 -26.04 -18.45
CA GLN A 149 -5.91 -26.22 -18.81
C GLN A 149 -5.67 -27.42 -19.72
N ASP A 150 -6.36 -28.55 -19.50
CA ASP A 150 -6.22 -29.77 -20.30
C ASP A 150 -6.84 -29.58 -21.69
N GLU A 151 -7.95 -28.84 -21.81
CA GLU A 151 -8.55 -28.42 -23.08
C GLU A 151 -7.63 -27.49 -23.89
N ASN A 152 -6.77 -26.71 -23.21
CA ASN A 152 -5.81 -25.81 -23.85
C ASN A 152 -4.39 -26.41 -23.99
N ALA A 153 -4.17 -27.64 -23.53
CA ALA A 153 -2.88 -28.35 -23.59
C ALA A 153 -2.76 -29.31 -24.80
N GLY A 154 -3.68 -29.23 -25.77
CA GLY A 154 -3.65 -30.05 -26.98
C GLY A 154 -2.56 -29.62 -27.97
N ASP A 155 -1.51 -30.43 -28.06
CA ASP A 155 -0.46 -30.33 -29.07
C ASP A 155 -1.00 -30.71 -30.47
N GLY A 156 -0.92 -29.78 -31.44
CA GLY A 156 -0.72 -30.05 -32.88
C GLY A 156 -1.63 -31.05 -33.62
N ALA A 157 -2.93 -30.77 -33.78
CA ALA A 157 -3.75 -31.41 -34.81
C ALA A 157 -4.53 -30.37 -35.64
N GLU A 158 -4.30 -30.41 -36.94
CA GLU A 158 -4.65 -29.42 -37.95
C GLU A 158 -6.15 -29.37 -38.35
N HIS A 159 -6.59 -28.15 -38.67
CA HIS A 159 -7.59 -27.77 -39.68
C HIS A 159 -9.00 -28.40 -39.64
N ASN A 160 -9.82 -28.02 -38.65
CA ASN A 160 -11.26 -27.65 -38.83
C ASN A 160 -11.97 -27.18 -37.53
N ALA A 161 -11.24 -26.66 -36.52
CA ALA A 161 -11.81 -26.23 -35.23
C ALA A 161 -12.11 -24.72 -35.12
N HIS A 162 -11.70 -23.91 -36.10
CA HIS A 162 -11.73 -22.45 -35.96
C HIS A 162 -13.14 -21.85 -35.96
N THR A 163 -14.08 -22.45 -36.69
CA THR A 163 -15.49 -22.00 -36.74
C THR A 163 -16.27 -22.34 -35.47
N ASP A 164 -16.05 -23.53 -34.91
CA ASP A 164 -16.74 -23.98 -33.70
C ASP A 164 -16.14 -23.38 -32.42
N ALA A 165 -14.82 -23.19 -32.36
CA ALA A 165 -14.17 -22.44 -31.30
C ALA A 165 -14.56 -20.95 -31.33
N SER A 166 -14.73 -20.34 -32.51
CA SER A 166 -15.24 -18.97 -32.64
C SER A 166 -16.70 -18.86 -32.21
N ALA A 167 -17.53 -19.86 -32.52
CA ALA A 167 -18.92 -19.91 -32.06
C ALA A 167 -19.03 -20.13 -30.53
N ALA A 168 -18.18 -20.98 -29.95
CA ALA A 168 -18.08 -21.17 -28.51
C ALA A 168 -17.57 -19.92 -27.80
N ALA A 169 -16.53 -19.26 -28.32
CA ALA A 169 -16.01 -18.00 -27.80
C ALA A 169 -17.05 -16.87 -27.86
N LYS A 170 -17.83 -16.79 -28.95
CA LYS A 170 -18.94 -15.82 -29.07
C LYS A 170 -20.05 -16.08 -28.05
N ARG A 171 -20.39 -17.36 -27.79
CA ARG A 171 -21.37 -17.73 -26.76
C ARG A 171 -20.88 -17.42 -25.35
N ALA A 172 -19.60 -17.70 -25.06
CA ALA A 172 -18.97 -17.37 -23.78
C ALA A 172 -18.87 -15.86 -23.57
N ALA A 173 -18.49 -15.09 -24.59
CA ALA A 173 -18.48 -13.63 -24.55
C ALA A 173 -19.89 -13.08 -24.29
N THR A 174 -20.91 -13.60 -24.98
CA THR A 174 -22.31 -13.18 -24.75
C THR A 174 -22.80 -13.52 -23.34
N ALA A 175 -22.38 -14.66 -22.78
CA ALA A 175 -22.73 -15.06 -21.42
C ALA A 175 -22.05 -14.16 -20.37
N LEU A 176 -20.78 -13.80 -20.59
CA LEU A 176 -20.04 -12.85 -19.76
C LEU A 176 -20.66 -11.46 -19.81
N THR A 177 -21.02 -10.94 -20.99
CA THR A 177 -21.73 -9.65 -21.13
C THR A 177 -23.05 -9.66 -20.35
N ARG A 178 -23.84 -10.73 -20.43
CA ARG A 178 -25.08 -10.83 -19.64
C ARG A 178 -24.84 -10.90 -18.13
N ALA A 179 -23.70 -11.46 -17.70
CA ALA A 179 -23.33 -11.52 -16.29
C ALA A 179 -22.86 -10.16 -15.79
N THR A 180 -22.05 -9.44 -16.56
CA THR A 180 -21.61 -8.07 -16.24
C THR A 180 -22.80 -7.12 -16.21
N ASP A 181 -23.70 -7.19 -17.20
CA ASP A 181 -24.92 -6.36 -17.24
C ASP A 181 -25.80 -6.57 -16.00
N ARG A 182 -25.89 -7.81 -15.48
CA ARG A 182 -26.63 -8.11 -14.25
C ARG A 182 -25.97 -7.54 -13.00
N ILE A 183 -24.64 -7.59 -12.92
CA ILE A 183 -23.88 -7.04 -11.79
C ILE A 183 -23.97 -5.51 -11.81
N ASP A 184 -23.76 -4.88 -12.95
CA ASP A 184 -23.88 -3.42 -13.13
C ASP A 184 -25.31 -2.94 -12.86
N SER A 185 -26.32 -3.70 -13.29
CA SER A 185 -27.72 -3.41 -12.99
C SER A 185 -28.04 -3.52 -11.50
N ARG A 186 -27.37 -4.41 -10.76
CA ARG A 186 -27.50 -4.51 -9.29
C ARG A 186 -26.79 -3.36 -8.60
N HIS A 187 -25.55 -3.04 -8.99
CA HIS A 187 -24.78 -1.93 -8.42
C HIS A 187 -25.46 -0.58 -8.67
N THR A 188 -25.95 -0.35 -9.89
CA THR A 188 -26.69 0.88 -10.23
C THR A 188 -27.95 1.01 -9.37
N ARG A 189 -28.69 -0.09 -9.15
CA ARG A 189 -29.89 -0.09 -8.31
C ARG A 189 -29.57 0.19 -6.84
N THR A 190 -28.53 -0.43 -6.29
CA THR A 190 -28.07 -0.17 -4.92
C THR A 190 -27.63 1.29 -4.74
N HIS A 191 -26.89 1.83 -5.71
CA HIS A 191 -26.44 3.22 -5.68
C HIS A 191 -27.60 4.22 -5.83
N GLN A 192 -28.58 3.92 -6.69
CA GLN A 192 -29.80 4.71 -6.85
C GLN A 192 -30.61 4.75 -5.55
N THR A 193 -30.83 3.59 -4.91
CA THR A 193 -31.53 3.49 -3.62
C THR A 193 -30.82 4.32 -2.54
N GLY A 194 -29.49 4.22 -2.44
CA GLY A 194 -28.72 5.03 -1.48
C GLY A 194 -28.86 6.53 -1.71
N ARG A 195 -28.86 6.97 -2.98
CA ARG A 195 -29.04 8.37 -3.36
C ARG A 195 -30.45 8.88 -3.05
N ASP A 196 -31.47 8.07 -3.29
CA ASP A 196 -32.87 8.41 -3.00
C ASP A 196 -33.13 8.49 -1.48
N GLU A 197 -32.50 7.62 -0.69
CA GLU A 197 -32.50 7.69 0.77
C GLU A 197 -31.81 8.97 1.30
N GLU A 198 -30.69 9.35 0.69
CA GLU A 198 -29.97 10.58 1.04
C GLU A 198 -30.78 11.84 0.70
N LEU A 199 -31.39 11.90 -0.49
CA LEU A 199 -32.32 12.95 -0.91
C LEU A 199 -33.50 13.07 0.05
N THR A 200 -34.11 11.94 0.43
CA THR A 200 -35.21 11.90 1.39
C THR A 200 -34.79 12.44 2.77
N ARG A 201 -33.57 12.08 3.22
CA ARG A 201 -32.99 12.59 4.47
C ARG A 201 -32.73 14.09 4.41
N TRP A 202 -32.23 14.60 3.27
CA TRP A 202 -31.99 16.02 3.05
C TRP A 202 -33.29 16.83 3.08
N HIS A 203 -34.33 16.40 2.36
CA HIS A 203 -35.64 17.05 2.38
C HIS A 203 -36.25 17.08 3.79
N ARG A 204 -36.11 15.99 4.57
CA ARG A 204 -36.57 15.94 5.97
C ARG A 204 -35.83 16.95 6.86
N ARG A 205 -34.51 17.10 6.70
CA ARG A 205 -33.72 18.12 7.42
C ARG A 205 -34.13 19.53 7.03
N ARG A 206 -34.32 19.80 5.73
CA ARG A 206 -34.73 21.11 5.20
C ARG A 206 -36.12 21.53 5.68
N ASN A 207 -37.08 20.62 5.63
CA ASN A 207 -38.42 20.88 6.16
C ASN A 207 -38.39 21.20 7.66
N ARG A 208 -37.55 20.52 8.45
CA ARG A 208 -37.35 20.86 9.88
C ARG A 208 -36.77 22.26 10.07
N THR A 209 -35.81 22.67 9.23
CA THR A 209 -35.25 24.04 9.32
C THR A 209 -36.26 25.09 8.91
N ASP A 210 -37.06 24.85 7.87
CA ASP A 210 -38.10 25.78 7.41
C ASP A 210 -39.23 25.90 8.43
N SER A 211 -39.67 24.79 9.05
CA SER A 211 -40.62 24.81 10.17
C SER A 211 -40.09 25.59 11.37
N ARG A 212 -38.81 25.40 11.76
CA ARG A 212 -38.19 26.18 12.86
C ARG A 212 -38.08 27.67 12.53
N ARG A 213 -37.85 28.03 11.27
CA ARG A 213 -37.76 29.43 10.82
C ARG A 213 -39.15 30.08 10.79
N ALA A 214 -40.18 29.36 10.35
CA ALA A 214 -41.57 29.81 10.39
C ALA A 214 -42.05 30.05 11.83
N ASP A 215 -41.68 29.17 12.76
CA ASP A 215 -42.02 29.30 14.19
C ASP A 215 -41.31 30.49 14.84
N ARG A 216 -40.04 30.73 14.46
CA ARG A 216 -39.25 31.88 14.92
C ARG A 216 -39.78 33.22 14.40
N ASN A 217 -40.25 33.26 13.15
CA ASN A 217 -40.90 34.44 12.56
C ASN A 217 -42.33 34.69 13.10
N ARG A 218 -42.91 33.74 13.85
CA ARG A 218 -44.22 33.88 14.48
C ARG A 218 -44.15 34.44 15.91
N GLN A 219 -42.95 34.56 16.49
CA GLN A 219 -42.76 35.15 17.82
C GLN A 219 -42.82 36.68 17.74
N PRO A 220 -43.68 37.36 18.52
CA PRO A 220 -43.69 38.82 18.56
C PRO A 220 -42.40 39.37 19.19
N ALA A 221 -41.89 40.46 18.62
CA ALA A 221 -40.65 41.12 19.02
C ALA A 221 -40.64 41.44 20.51
N ARG A 222 -39.70 40.85 21.26
CA ARG A 222 -39.40 41.23 22.64
C ARG A 222 -38.31 42.29 22.64
N HIS A 223 -38.58 43.35 23.40
CA HIS A 223 -37.79 44.56 23.63
C HIS A 223 -36.27 44.34 23.72
N LEU A 224 -35.52 45.12 22.94
CA LEU A 224 -34.07 45.30 23.07
C LEU A 224 -33.81 46.33 24.17
N VAL A 225 -33.02 45.97 25.18
CA VAL A 225 -32.37 46.93 26.09
C VAL A 225 -30.95 47.12 25.57
N GLU A 226 -30.61 48.37 25.31
CA GLU A 226 -29.33 48.83 24.79
C GLU A 226 -28.20 48.55 25.78
N ARG A 227 -27.08 48.07 25.27
CA ARG A 227 -25.80 48.18 25.95
C ARG A 227 -24.72 48.53 24.95
N GLU A 228 -24.27 49.77 25.05
CA GLU A 228 -23.14 50.36 24.35
C GLU A 228 -21.82 49.75 24.82
N GLY A 229 -20.82 49.69 23.94
CA GLY A 229 -19.42 49.53 24.36
C GLY A 229 -18.50 48.79 23.39
N SER A 230 -17.85 49.58 22.53
CA SER A 230 -16.46 49.41 22.03
C SER A 230 -16.09 48.28 21.07
N GLY A 231 -15.49 48.70 19.95
CA GLY A 231 -14.37 47.96 19.34
C GLY A 231 -14.60 47.34 17.97
N MET A 232 -15.01 48.13 16.97
CA MET A 232 -15.06 47.72 15.57
C MET A 232 -13.64 47.60 15.01
N THR A 233 -13.12 46.37 14.93
CA THR A 233 -12.01 46.01 14.04
C THR A 233 -12.54 45.02 13.01
N THR A 234 -12.34 45.37 11.74
CA THR A 234 -12.73 44.59 10.56
C THR A 234 -11.93 43.29 10.48
N PRO A 235 -12.55 42.12 10.20
CA PRO A 235 -11.77 40.94 9.86
C PRO A 235 -11.27 41.07 8.42
N THR A 236 -9.98 41.37 8.31
CA THR A 236 -9.14 41.24 7.12
C THR A 236 -9.06 39.78 6.69
N THR A 237 -9.36 39.54 5.40
CA THR A 237 -8.79 38.52 4.50
C THR A 237 -8.63 37.09 5.03
N THR A 238 -9.49 36.19 4.54
CA THR A 238 -9.25 34.75 4.46
C THR A 238 -7.90 34.46 3.77
N PRO A 239 -6.91 33.83 4.43
CA PRO A 239 -5.74 33.31 3.73
C PRO A 239 -6.11 31.96 3.12
N GLY A 240 -5.89 31.83 1.82
CA GLY A 240 -6.07 30.55 1.11
C GLY A 240 -5.16 29.48 1.71
N THR A 241 -5.78 28.40 2.18
CA THR A 241 -5.10 27.17 2.61
C THR A 241 -4.23 26.67 1.47
N SER A 242 -2.90 26.68 1.66
CA SER A 242 -1.96 26.07 0.74
C SER A 242 -2.26 24.57 0.63
N PRO A 243 -2.18 23.95 -0.56
CA PRO A 243 -2.42 22.51 -0.73
C PRO A 243 -1.49 21.63 0.14
N ASN A 244 -0.36 22.17 0.60
CA ASN A 244 0.53 21.49 1.54
C ASN A 244 -0.03 21.41 2.96
N THR A 245 -0.86 22.37 3.39
CA THR A 245 -1.48 22.40 4.72
C THR A 245 -2.61 21.37 4.83
N ALA A 246 -3.51 21.31 3.84
CA ALA A 246 -4.58 20.31 3.81
C ALA A 246 -4.02 18.87 3.74
N ALA A 247 -2.92 18.66 3.01
CA ALA A 247 -2.24 17.37 2.98
C ALA A 247 -1.52 17.03 4.30
N ALA A 248 -1.02 18.04 5.03
CA ALA A 248 -0.44 17.86 6.35
C ALA A 248 -1.51 17.54 7.41
N GLU A 249 -2.66 18.23 7.36
CA GLU A 249 -3.82 17.95 8.22
C GLU A 249 -4.34 16.53 8.03
N LEU A 250 -4.48 16.07 6.78
CA LEU A 250 -4.89 14.69 6.48
C LEU A 250 -3.89 13.67 7.02
N ARG A 251 -2.57 13.92 6.87
CA ARG A 251 -1.53 13.02 7.43
C ARG A 251 -1.57 12.96 8.95
N ALA A 252 -1.76 14.09 9.63
CA ALA A 252 -1.87 14.13 11.08
C ALA A 252 -3.15 13.43 11.56
N TYR A 253 -4.27 13.62 10.86
CA TYR A 253 -5.55 12.97 11.17
C TYR A 253 -5.45 11.43 11.10
N TYR A 254 -4.93 10.89 10.00
CA TYR A 254 -4.76 9.43 9.88
C TYR A 254 -3.73 8.88 10.86
N GLY A 255 -2.64 9.62 11.12
CA GLY A 255 -1.65 9.24 12.11
C GLY A 255 -2.22 9.15 13.53
N CYS A 256 -3.06 10.12 13.95
CA CYS A 256 -3.73 10.05 15.26
C CYS A 256 -4.67 8.85 15.34
N ARG A 257 -5.48 8.62 14.31
CA ARG A 257 -6.45 7.53 14.29
C ARG A 257 -5.78 6.15 14.35
N ASP A 258 -4.65 5.96 13.66
CA ASP A 258 -3.90 4.71 13.69
C ASP A 258 -3.27 4.43 15.06
N LEU A 259 -2.87 5.47 15.77
CA LEU A 259 -2.32 5.37 17.14
C LEU A 259 -3.41 5.13 18.17
N GLU A 260 -4.55 5.83 18.06
CA GLU A 260 -5.71 5.60 18.93
C GLU A 260 -6.27 4.19 18.78
N ALA A 261 -6.27 3.62 17.57
CA ALA A 261 -6.66 2.23 17.32
C ALA A 261 -5.74 1.21 18.01
N ARG A 262 -4.53 1.62 18.42
CA ARG A 262 -3.55 0.84 19.17
C ARG A 262 -3.55 1.19 20.67
N GLY A 263 -4.53 1.97 21.13
CA GLY A 263 -4.66 2.38 22.54
C GLY A 263 -3.79 3.58 22.93
N LEU A 264 -3.05 4.18 21.99
CA LEU A 264 -2.16 5.31 22.26
C LEU A 264 -2.87 6.64 22.04
N ARG A 265 -2.84 7.52 23.05
CA ARG A 265 -3.40 8.87 22.93
C ARG A 265 -2.45 9.75 22.12
N ALA A 266 -2.96 10.32 21.03
CA ALA A 266 -2.14 11.04 20.06
C ALA A 266 -2.83 12.33 19.60
N VAL A 267 -2.07 13.42 19.43
CA VAL A 267 -2.59 14.72 18.96
C VAL A 267 -1.77 15.27 17.79
N PRO A 268 -2.39 15.98 16.83
CA PRO A 268 -1.66 16.57 15.69
C PRO A 268 -0.53 17.49 16.16
N ALA A 269 0.68 17.30 15.64
CA ALA A 269 1.81 18.17 15.95
C ALA A 269 1.74 19.45 15.10
N SER A 270 1.83 20.60 15.79
CA SER A 270 1.89 21.92 15.17
C SER A 270 3.27 22.53 15.36
N ASP A 271 3.71 23.35 14.42
CA ASP A 271 4.94 24.13 14.58
C ASP A 271 4.75 25.29 15.56
N GLU A 272 5.82 26.06 15.76
CA GLU A 272 5.84 27.25 16.62
C GLU A 272 4.85 28.36 16.20
N HIS A 273 4.31 28.27 14.98
CA HIS A 273 3.31 29.18 14.43
C HIS A 273 1.90 28.57 14.42
N GLY A 274 1.71 27.41 15.04
CA GLY A 274 0.42 26.72 15.11
C GLY A 274 -0.02 26.07 13.80
N GLN A 275 0.88 25.91 12.83
CA GLN A 275 0.57 25.24 11.57
C GLN A 275 0.78 23.72 11.68
N PRO A 276 -0.11 22.91 11.08
CA PRO A 276 -0.01 21.46 11.15
C PRO A 276 1.22 20.98 10.37
N THR A 277 2.12 20.28 11.06
CA THR A 277 3.35 19.73 10.47
C THR A 277 3.10 18.44 9.69
N GLY A 278 1.94 17.82 9.90
CA GLY A 278 1.61 16.49 9.41
C GLY A 278 2.26 15.35 10.20
N GLN A 279 2.91 15.66 11.32
CA GLN A 279 3.35 14.71 12.33
C GLN A 279 2.33 14.64 13.46
N VAL A 280 2.49 13.65 14.34
CA VAL A 280 1.62 13.41 15.49
C VAL A 280 2.47 13.35 16.75
N ALA A 281 2.06 14.04 17.79
CA ALA A 281 2.66 13.99 19.12
C ALA A 281 1.94 12.93 19.96
N ILE A 282 2.72 12.13 20.67
CA ILE A 282 2.25 11.11 21.60
C ILE A 282 2.88 11.37 22.96
N ASP A 283 2.17 10.94 24.01
CA ASP A 283 2.74 10.93 25.35
C ASP A 283 3.94 9.96 25.39
N ALA A 284 5.08 10.46 25.89
CA ALA A 284 6.33 9.72 25.83
C ALA A 284 6.32 8.48 26.72
N ASP A 285 5.66 8.56 27.88
CA ASP A 285 5.60 7.45 28.83
C ASP A 285 4.66 6.36 28.28
N ALA A 286 3.48 6.74 27.77
CA ALA A 286 2.56 5.81 27.10
C ALA A 286 3.17 5.11 25.88
N PHE A 287 4.06 5.78 25.15
CA PHE A 287 4.75 5.18 24.00
C PHE A 287 5.81 4.15 24.42
N CYS A 288 6.54 4.42 25.50
CA CYS A 288 7.53 3.50 26.06
C CYS A 288 6.83 2.24 26.61
N ASP A 289 5.75 2.39 27.37
CA ASP A 289 4.98 1.26 27.90
C ASP A 289 4.45 0.36 26.77
N TRP A 290 3.93 0.95 25.68
CA TRP A 290 3.47 0.19 24.51
C TRP A 290 4.60 -0.53 23.77
N LEU A 291 5.80 0.06 23.71
CA LEU A 291 6.96 -0.61 23.12
C LEU A 291 7.39 -1.81 23.97
N ASP A 292 7.40 -1.67 25.29
CA ASP A 292 7.79 -2.75 26.19
C ASP A 292 6.81 -3.94 26.11
N ASP A 293 5.49 -3.69 26.10
CA ASP A 293 4.48 -4.73 25.89
C ASP A 293 4.64 -5.45 24.55
N LEU A 294 4.94 -4.72 23.47
CA LEU A 294 5.15 -5.28 22.13
C LEU A 294 6.38 -6.18 22.03
N TYR A 295 7.40 -5.96 22.87
CA TYR A 295 8.60 -6.81 22.92
C TYR A 295 8.49 -7.96 23.92
N GLN A 296 7.50 -7.95 24.81
CA GLN A 296 7.26 -9.02 25.78
C GLN A 296 6.43 -10.18 25.21
N GLU A 297 5.58 -9.93 24.19
CA GLU A 297 4.73 -10.95 23.54
C GLU A 297 5.49 -11.91 22.61
N ASP A 298 6.74 -11.60 22.22
CA ASP A 298 7.57 -12.43 21.32
C ASP A 298 8.47 -13.45 22.09
N GLY A 299 8.23 -13.63 23.39
CA GLY A 299 9.13 -14.32 24.33
C GLY A 299 8.68 -15.67 24.92
N ASP A 300 7.56 -16.26 24.47
CA ASP A 300 7.09 -17.61 24.89
C ASP A 300 7.02 -18.60 23.72
#